data_AF-A0A2N7DPD2-F1
#
_entry.id   AF-A0A2N7DPD2-F1
#
_cell.length_a   1.000
_cell.length_b   1.000
_cell.length_c   1.000
_cell.angle_alpha   90.00
_cell.angle_beta   90.00
_cell.angle_gamma   90.00
#
_symmetry.space_group_name_H-M   'P 1'
#
loop_
_entity.id
_entity.type
_entity.pdbx_description
1 polymer ?
#
loop_
_entity_poly.entity_id
_entity_poly.type
_entity_poly.pdbx_seq_one_letter_code
_entity_poly.pdbx_strand_id
1 'polypeptide(L)'
;MTQFTGSHILSVNQLNIDSINTIFNVANDMTPYALREKRTKVLDGAILGNLFFEPSTRTRVSFGCAFNLLGGNVRETVGMGSSSLSKGESLYDTARVLSTYSDVIAMRHPDAFSVKEFAQGSRVPVINGGDGANEHPTQALLDLFTIQKELGHHGQDISGMHIAMVGDLKHGRTVHSLSRLLCMYKDVKFTLISPTDLAMPDYVISDIENAGHQITITDQLEGNLHQADILYLTRIQEERFPSQDEADKYRGKFRLNHSIYTKHCKSNTVIMHPLPRDSRAQANELDNDLNSHPSLAIFRQADNGLLIRMALFALTLGVENQLQQYECPVNWYSRKADK
;
A
#
# COMPACT_ATOMS: atom_id res chain seq x y z
N MET A 1 -16.93 -10.40 13.59
CA MET A 1 -15.79 -10.67 12.69
C MET A 1 -16.20 -10.33 11.28
N THR A 2 -15.41 -9.55 10.55
CA THR A 2 -15.71 -9.25 9.14
C THR A 2 -15.66 -10.54 8.32
N GLN A 3 -16.73 -10.82 7.57
CA GLN A 3 -16.76 -11.94 6.65
C GLN A 3 -16.01 -11.55 5.38
N PHE A 4 -14.82 -12.12 5.16
CA PHE A 4 -14.02 -11.83 3.96
C PHE A 4 -14.51 -12.58 2.72
N THR A 5 -14.92 -13.84 2.88
CA THR A 5 -15.31 -14.70 1.76
C THR A 5 -16.44 -14.08 0.95
N GLY A 6 -16.19 -13.85 -0.35
CA GLY A 6 -17.13 -13.23 -1.27
C GLY A 6 -17.25 -11.70 -1.15
N SER A 7 -16.55 -11.06 -0.22
CA SER A 7 -16.67 -9.62 0.03
C SER A 7 -15.71 -8.78 -0.82
N HIS A 8 -16.14 -7.58 -1.19
CA HIS A 8 -15.25 -6.59 -1.79
C HIS A 8 -14.33 -5.95 -0.74
N ILE A 9 -13.12 -5.59 -1.15
CA ILE A 9 -12.14 -4.85 -0.33
C ILE A 9 -11.92 -3.49 -1.00
N LEU A 10 -12.76 -2.52 -0.64
CA LEU A 10 -12.85 -1.23 -1.34
C LEU A 10 -12.23 -0.08 -0.55
N SER A 11 -12.32 -0.13 0.77
CA SER A 11 -11.95 0.97 1.66
C SER A 11 -11.38 0.43 2.97
N VAL A 12 -10.47 1.19 3.59
CA VAL A 12 -9.95 0.87 4.93
C VAL A 12 -11.03 0.97 6.01
N ASN A 13 -12.08 1.75 5.76
CA ASN A 13 -13.21 1.94 6.70
C ASN A 13 -14.08 0.69 6.87
N GLN A 14 -13.92 -0.31 6.00
CA GLN A 14 -14.61 -1.60 6.10
C GLN A 14 -13.93 -2.54 7.12
N LEU A 15 -12.73 -2.17 7.57
CA LEU A 15 -11.89 -2.99 8.41
C LEU A 15 -11.96 -2.50 9.85
N ASN A 16 -11.86 -3.44 10.79
CA ASN A 16 -11.63 -3.18 12.19
C ASN A 16 -10.34 -3.89 12.62
N ILE A 17 -9.95 -3.72 13.88
CA ILE A 17 -8.70 -4.30 14.40
C ILE A 17 -8.64 -5.83 14.27
N ASP A 18 -9.75 -6.53 14.49
CA ASP A 18 -9.82 -7.99 14.36
C ASP A 18 -9.59 -8.44 12.91
N SER A 19 -10.16 -7.69 11.96
CA SER A 19 -10.00 -7.92 10.53
C SER A 19 -8.56 -7.68 10.08
N ILE A 20 -7.92 -6.62 10.59
CA ILE A 20 -6.50 -6.34 10.34
C ILE A 20 -5.63 -7.47 10.88
N ASN A 21 -5.86 -7.90 12.13
CA ASN A 21 -5.13 -9.00 12.75
C ASN A 21 -5.31 -10.31 11.96
N THR A 22 -6.52 -10.59 11.48
CA THR A 22 -6.80 -11.75 10.63
C THR A 22 -6.01 -11.68 9.32
N ILE A 23 -6.02 -10.53 8.63
CA ILE A 23 -5.24 -10.31 7.40
C ILE A 23 -3.74 -10.52 7.68
N PHE A 24 -3.23 -9.99 8.79
CA PHE A 24 -1.80 -10.06 9.13
C PHE A 24 -1.36 -11.47 9.50
N ASN A 25 -2.19 -12.22 10.22
CA ASN A 25 -1.93 -13.63 10.53
C ASN A 25 -1.83 -14.45 9.23
N VAL A 26 -2.82 -14.32 8.35
CA VAL A 26 -2.80 -15.01 7.05
C VAL A 26 -1.61 -14.53 6.20
N ALA A 27 -1.27 -13.23 6.23
CA ALA A 27 -0.10 -12.71 5.50
C ALA A 27 1.23 -13.30 6.01
N ASN A 28 1.35 -13.57 7.30
CA ASN A 28 2.50 -14.29 7.84
C ASN A 28 2.57 -15.72 7.31
N ASP A 29 1.43 -16.42 7.23
CA ASP A 29 1.36 -17.77 6.64
C ASP A 29 1.73 -17.81 5.15
N MET A 30 1.65 -16.67 4.45
CA MET A 30 2.08 -16.55 3.05
C MET A 30 3.60 -16.53 2.86
N THR A 31 4.37 -16.31 3.93
CA THR A 31 5.84 -16.10 3.87
C THR A 31 6.58 -17.23 3.14
N PRO A 32 6.39 -18.53 3.46
CA PRO A 32 7.13 -19.61 2.80
C PRO A 32 6.85 -19.68 1.29
N TYR A 33 5.64 -19.32 0.85
CA TYR A 33 5.27 -19.30 -0.56
C TYR A 33 5.87 -18.07 -1.26
N ALA A 34 5.85 -16.90 -0.61
CA ALA A 34 6.48 -15.68 -1.10
C ALA A 34 8.00 -15.82 -1.26
N LEU A 35 8.66 -16.56 -0.36
CA LEU A 35 10.09 -16.88 -0.42
C LEU A 35 10.44 -18.04 -1.37
N ARG A 36 9.43 -18.69 -1.98
CA ARG A 36 9.60 -19.89 -2.82
C ARG A 36 10.25 -21.07 -2.09
N GLU A 37 10.10 -21.12 -0.77
CA GLU A 37 10.43 -22.31 0.04
C GLU A 37 9.36 -23.39 -0.15
N LYS A 38 8.12 -22.94 -0.35
CA LYS A 38 6.97 -23.78 -0.67
C LYS A 38 6.26 -23.27 -1.92
N ARG A 39 5.45 -24.13 -2.54
CA ARG A 39 4.50 -23.78 -3.59
C ARG A 39 3.14 -24.37 -3.25
N THR A 40 2.07 -23.62 -3.51
CA THR A 40 0.69 -24.11 -3.39
C THR A 40 -0.04 -23.94 -4.72
N LYS A 41 -1.05 -24.77 -4.93
CA LYS A 41 -1.98 -24.73 -6.07
C LYS A 41 -3.43 -24.56 -5.61
N VAL A 42 -3.63 -23.91 -4.47
CA VAL A 42 -4.96 -23.76 -3.85
C VAL A 42 -5.97 -23.05 -4.74
N LEU A 43 -5.50 -22.18 -5.65
CA LEU A 43 -6.31 -21.46 -6.64
C LEU A 43 -6.15 -22.01 -8.07
N ASP A 44 -5.71 -23.25 -8.25
CA ASP A 44 -5.58 -23.85 -9.60
C ASP A 44 -6.92 -23.77 -10.36
N GLY A 45 -6.87 -23.21 -11.57
CA GLY A 45 -8.05 -22.93 -12.39
C GLY A 45 -8.74 -21.59 -12.14
N ALA A 46 -8.53 -20.94 -10.98
CA ALA A 46 -9.13 -19.63 -10.70
C ALA A 46 -8.49 -18.52 -11.56
N ILE A 47 -9.24 -17.45 -11.83
CA ILE A 47 -8.85 -16.34 -12.71
C ILE A 47 -8.97 -15.00 -11.99
N LEU A 48 -7.86 -14.27 -11.92
CA LEU A 48 -7.81 -12.85 -11.55
C LEU A 48 -8.00 -11.97 -12.78
N GLY A 49 -9.04 -11.14 -12.78
CA GLY A 49 -9.14 -9.97 -13.64
C GLY A 49 -8.33 -8.81 -13.06
N ASN A 50 -7.16 -8.52 -13.63
CA ASN A 50 -6.25 -7.47 -13.14
C ASN A 50 -6.38 -6.21 -14.02
N LEU A 51 -7.25 -5.28 -13.61
CA LEU A 51 -7.71 -4.15 -14.43
C LEU A 51 -7.02 -2.84 -13.98
N PHE A 52 -6.07 -2.35 -14.77
CA PHE A 52 -5.28 -1.17 -14.43
C PHE A 52 -5.44 -0.07 -15.48
N PHE A 53 -6.29 0.90 -15.17
CA PHE A 53 -6.65 1.99 -16.09
C PHE A 53 -5.72 3.21 -15.99
N GLU A 54 -4.93 3.31 -14.92
CA GLU A 54 -3.82 4.27 -14.78
C GLU A 54 -2.46 3.57 -14.68
N PRO A 55 -1.34 4.19 -15.11
CA PRO A 55 -0.01 3.59 -15.02
C PRO A 55 0.37 3.19 -13.60
N SER A 56 0.63 1.89 -13.39
CA SER A 56 1.18 1.38 -12.12
C SER A 56 1.81 0.00 -12.27
N THR A 57 3.12 -0.05 -12.55
CA THR A 57 3.83 -1.32 -12.73
C THR A 57 3.88 -2.14 -11.45
N ARG A 58 4.32 -1.55 -10.32
CA ARG A 58 4.49 -2.30 -9.07
C ARG A 58 3.18 -2.85 -8.53
N THR A 59 2.15 -2.02 -8.46
CA THR A 59 0.86 -2.46 -7.94
C THR A 59 0.28 -3.55 -8.85
N ARG A 60 0.23 -3.34 -10.17
CA ARG A 60 -0.28 -4.37 -11.10
C ARG A 60 0.49 -5.70 -10.98
N VAL A 61 1.81 -5.65 -11.10
CA VAL A 61 2.65 -6.85 -11.10
C VAL A 61 2.59 -7.57 -9.76
N SER A 62 2.56 -6.87 -8.64
CA SER A 62 2.46 -7.51 -7.33
C SER A 62 1.09 -8.16 -7.08
N PHE A 63 -0.03 -7.62 -7.63
CA PHE A 63 -1.32 -8.33 -7.61
C PHE A 63 -1.27 -9.61 -8.45
N GLY A 64 -0.79 -9.53 -9.69
CA GLY A 64 -0.68 -10.70 -10.55
C GLY A 64 0.26 -11.77 -9.96
N CYS A 65 1.39 -11.35 -9.39
CA CYS A 65 2.34 -12.24 -8.72
C CYS A 65 1.69 -12.93 -7.50
N ALA A 66 1.01 -12.17 -6.64
CA ALA A 66 0.33 -12.74 -5.47
C ALA A 66 -0.65 -13.85 -5.87
N PHE A 67 -1.45 -13.61 -6.92
CA PHE A 67 -2.43 -14.59 -7.39
C PHE A 67 -1.78 -15.84 -8.02
N ASN A 68 -0.75 -15.64 -8.85
CA ASN A 68 0.03 -16.73 -9.45
C ASN A 68 0.67 -17.63 -8.39
N LEU A 69 1.10 -17.08 -7.25
CA LEU A 69 1.73 -17.85 -6.18
C LEU A 69 0.78 -18.73 -5.38
N LEU A 70 -0.51 -18.40 -5.43
CA LEU A 70 -1.57 -19.25 -4.93
C LEU A 70 -2.01 -20.30 -5.97
N GLY A 71 -1.42 -20.30 -7.17
CA GLY A 71 -1.69 -21.23 -8.26
C GLY A 71 -2.74 -20.74 -9.27
N GLY A 72 -3.26 -19.53 -9.10
CA GLY A 72 -4.27 -18.96 -9.99
C GLY A 72 -3.69 -18.39 -11.28
N ASN A 73 -4.57 -18.11 -12.24
CA ASN A 73 -4.27 -17.52 -13.53
C ASN A 73 -4.60 -16.02 -13.53
N VAL A 74 -3.83 -15.22 -14.27
CA VAL A 74 -4.04 -13.77 -14.33
C VAL A 74 -4.38 -13.33 -15.75
N ARG A 75 -5.45 -12.55 -15.90
CA ARG A 75 -5.82 -11.85 -17.13
C ARG A 75 -5.71 -10.35 -16.88
N GLU A 76 -4.82 -9.69 -17.59
CA GLU A 76 -4.50 -8.28 -17.35
C GLU A 76 -5.03 -7.38 -18.46
N THR A 77 -5.42 -6.16 -18.09
CA THR A 77 -5.69 -5.05 -19.03
C THR A 77 -5.00 -3.80 -18.52
N VAL A 78 -4.32 -3.06 -19.40
CA VAL A 78 -3.55 -1.87 -19.05
C VAL A 78 -3.93 -0.67 -19.92
N GLY A 79 -4.26 0.44 -19.26
CA GLY A 79 -4.54 1.73 -19.87
C GLY A 79 -5.96 1.85 -20.42
N MET A 80 -6.54 3.05 -20.33
CA MET A 80 -7.88 3.35 -20.84
C MET A 80 -8.04 3.06 -22.34
N GLY A 81 -7.01 3.38 -23.14
CA GLY A 81 -7.05 3.25 -24.60
C GLY A 81 -7.11 1.82 -25.15
N SER A 82 -6.83 0.81 -24.33
CA SER A 82 -6.93 -0.61 -24.73
C SER A 82 -8.27 -1.25 -24.34
N SER A 83 -9.13 -0.52 -23.64
CA SER A 83 -10.38 -1.04 -23.06
C SER A 83 -11.63 -0.49 -23.77
N SER A 84 -12.75 -1.22 -23.69
CA SER A 84 -14.06 -0.77 -24.18
C SER A 84 -14.56 0.52 -23.52
N LEU A 85 -14.00 0.92 -22.37
CA LEU A 85 -14.26 2.23 -21.75
C LEU A 85 -13.88 3.38 -22.69
N SER A 86 -12.86 3.21 -23.55
CA SER A 86 -12.52 4.19 -24.58
C SER A 86 -13.61 4.39 -25.64
N LYS A 87 -14.57 3.47 -25.72
CA LYS A 87 -15.73 3.51 -26.61
C LYS A 87 -17.01 3.99 -25.90
N GLY A 88 -16.90 4.46 -24.65
CA GLY A 88 -18.01 5.03 -23.88
C GLY A 88 -18.86 4.02 -23.10
N GLU A 89 -18.40 2.78 -22.90
CA GLU A 89 -19.06 1.82 -22.01
C GLU A 89 -19.00 2.29 -20.55
N SER A 90 -20.08 2.06 -19.78
CA SER A 90 -20.10 2.40 -18.36
C SER A 90 -19.23 1.43 -17.53
N LEU A 91 -18.66 1.89 -16.42
CA LEU A 91 -17.89 1.01 -15.52
C LEU A 91 -18.75 -0.13 -14.98
N TYR A 92 -20.04 0.12 -14.74
CA TYR A 92 -20.99 -0.90 -14.32
C TYR A 92 -21.17 -2.01 -15.36
N ASP A 93 -21.34 -1.67 -16.64
CA ASP A 93 -21.51 -2.65 -17.72
C ASP A 93 -20.20 -3.42 -17.97
N THR A 94 -19.07 -2.71 -17.99
CA THR A 94 -17.75 -3.33 -18.04
C THR A 94 -17.58 -4.32 -16.87
N ALA A 95 -18.01 -3.97 -15.66
CA ALA A 95 -17.96 -4.86 -14.51
C ALA A 95 -18.82 -6.11 -14.69
N ARG A 96 -20.05 -5.98 -15.22
CA ARG A 96 -20.95 -7.11 -15.48
C ARG A 96 -20.35 -8.12 -16.46
N VAL A 97 -19.68 -7.63 -17.50
CA VAL A 97 -19.02 -8.47 -18.50
C VAL A 97 -17.77 -9.12 -17.91
N LEU A 98 -16.83 -8.32 -17.39
CA LEU A 98 -15.52 -8.82 -16.96
C LEU A 98 -15.58 -9.72 -15.73
N SER A 99 -16.53 -9.48 -14.82
CA SER A 99 -16.76 -10.36 -13.66
C SER A 99 -17.33 -11.72 -14.05
N THR A 100 -17.87 -11.91 -15.25
CA THR A 100 -18.32 -13.22 -15.72
C THR A 100 -17.14 -14.11 -16.14
N TYR A 101 -15.97 -13.53 -16.39
CA TYR A 101 -14.77 -14.25 -16.85
C TYR A 101 -13.70 -14.44 -15.76
N SER A 102 -13.94 -13.90 -14.57
CA SER A 102 -12.96 -13.85 -13.48
C SER A 102 -13.61 -14.33 -12.18
N ASP A 103 -12.84 -14.94 -11.30
CA ASP A 103 -13.29 -15.33 -9.95
C ASP A 103 -13.05 -14.21 -8.92
N VAL A 104 -12.16 -13.28 -9.23
CA VAL A 104 -11.88 -12.07 -8.46
C VAL A 104 -11.32 -10.99 -9.38
N ILE A 105 -11.56 -9.72 -9.04
CA ILE A 105 -11.02 -8.58 -9.77
C ILE A 105 -10.16 -7.72 -8.85
N ALA A 106 -8.98 -7.34 -9.31
CA ALA A 106 -8.21 -6.24 -8.73
C ALA A 106 -8.26 -5.07 -9.70
N MET A 107 -8.70 -3.91 -9.23
CA MET A 107 -8.92 -2.75 -10.10
C MET A 107 -8.18 -1.52 -9.59
N ARG A 108 -7.61 -0.76 -10.51
CA ARG A 108 -7.04 0.57 -10.27
C ARG A 108 -7.49 1.54 -11.35
N HIS A 109 -7.96 2.71 -10.96
CA HIS A 109 -8.58 3.66 -11.88
C HIS A 109 -8.28 5.12 -11.46
N PRO A 110 -8.11 6.06 -12.41
CA PRO A 110 -7.73 7.45 -12.10
C PRO A 110 -8.82 8.28 -11.41
N ASP A 111 -10.09 7.89 -11.57
CA ASP A 111 -11.23 8.61 -10.98
C ASP A 111 -11.57 8.09 -9.58
N ALA A 112 -11.85 9.02 -8.67
CA ALA A 112 -12.31 8.69 -7.33
C ALA A 112 -13.65 7.93 -7.36
N PHE A 113 -13.84 6.97 -6.46
CA PHE A 113 -15.05 6.15 -6.32
C PHE A 113 -15.38 5.20 -7.49
N SER A 114 -14.59 5.21 -8.56
CA SER A 114 -14.75 4.33 -9.73
C SER A 114 -14.73 2.84 -9.38
N VAL A 115 -13.87 2.42 -8.45
CA VAL A 115 -13.81 1.01 -8.02
C VAL A 115 -15.06 0.62 -7.23
N LYS A 116 -15.68 1.58 -6.51
CA LYS A 116 -16.97 1.36 -5.82
C LYS A 116 -18.11 1.21 -6.83
N GLU A 117 -18.15 2.05 -7.87
CA GLU A 117 -19.11 1.90 -8.98
C GLU A 117 -18.95 0.54 -9.67
N PHE A 118 -17.71 0.17 -10.02
CA PHE A 118 -17.41 -1.12 -10.64
C PHE A 118 -17.87 -2.29 -9.75
N ALA A 119 -17.63 -2.21 -8.44
CA ALA A 119 -18.06 -3.24 -7.49
C ALA A 119 -19.58 -3.44 -7.45
N GLN A 120 -20.40 -2.41 -7.72
CA GLN A 120 -21.86 -2.55 -7.80
C GLN A 120 -22.32 -3.41 -8.98
N GLY A 121 -21.58 -3.38 -10.09
CA GLY A 121 -21.85 -4.20 -11.28
C GLY A 121 -21.21 -5.58 -11.24
N SER A 122 -20.16 -5.76 -10.43
CA SER A 122 -19.42 -7.02 -10.35
C SER A 122 -20.25 -8.15 -9.74
N ARG A 123 -20.11 -9.36 -10.28
CA ARG A 123 -20.65 -10.61 -9.70
C ARG A 123 -19.65 -11.33 -8.80
N VAL A 124 -18.40 -10.88 -8.79
CA VAL A 124 -17.30 -11.46 -8.04
C VAL A 124 -16.63 -10.41 -7.16
N PRO A 125 -15.85 -10.80 -6.15
CA PRO A 125 -15.16 -9.87 -5.30
C PRO A 125 -14.25 -8.90 -6.07
N VAL A 126 -14.14 -7.67 -5.55
CA VAL A 126 -13.35 -6.59 -6.16
C VAL A 126 -12.41 -6.05 -5.09
N ILE A 127 -11.12 -6.00 -5.40
CA ILE A 127 -10.07 -5.46 -4.54
C ILE A 127 -9.58 -4.13 -5.12
N ASN A 128 -9.65 -3.08 -4.32
CA ASN A 128 -9.23 -1.74 -4.69
C ASN A 128 -7.69 -1.60 -4.65
N GLY A 129 -7.10 -1.51 -5.85
CA GLY A 129 -5.69 -1.21 -6.09
C GLY A 129 -5.39 0.29 -6.22
N GLY A 130 -6.38 1.15 -5.99
CA GLY A 130 -6.31 2.61 -5.98
C GLY A 130 -7.38 3.25 -6.87
N ASP A 131 -8.16 4.19 -6.33
CA ASP A 131 -9.17 4.96 -7.08
C ASP A 131 -8.94 6.48 -6.96
N GLY A 132 -8.24 7.05 -7.95
CA GLY A 132 -7.95 8.48 -8.01
C GLY A 132 -7.30 9.03 -6.74
N ALA A 133 -7.85 10.12 -6.20
CA ALA A 133 -7.39 10.72 -4.94
C ALA A 133 -8.13 10.16 -3.70
N ASN A 134 -8.99 9.15 -3.86
CA ASN A 134 -9.84 8.65 -2.78
C ASN A 134 -9.08 7.69 -1.86
N GLU A 135 -8.92 6.40 -2.22
CA GLU A 135 -8.31 5.41 -1.32
C GLU A 135 -7.34 4.46 -2.01
N HIS A 136 -6.45 3.85 -1.21
CA HIS A 136 -5.62 2.72 -1.62
C HIS A 136 -5.50 1.72 -0.46
N PRO A 137 -6.54 0.91 -0.17
CA PRO A 137 -6.60 0.12 1.05
C PRO A 137 -5.50 -0.94 1.14
N THR A 138 -5.16 -1.56 0.01
CA THR A 138 -4.09 -2.57 -0.05
C THR A 138 -2.69 -2.02 0.20
N GLN A 139 -2.44 -0.74 -0.11
CA GLN A 139 -1.19 -0.07 0.24
C GLN A 139 -1.18 0.32 1.72
N ALA A 140 -2.29 0.83 2.25
CA ALA A 140 -2.37 1.14 3.68
C ALA A 140 -2.16 -0.10 4.57
N LEU A 141 -2.73 -1.24 4.16
CA LEU A 141 -2.54 -2.52 4.86
C LEU A 141 -1.09 -3.00 4.84
N LEU A 142 -0.40 -2.93 3.70
CA LEU A 142 1.01 -3.35 3.63
C LEU A 142 1.95 -2.38 4.34
N ASP A 143 1.60 -1.10 4.38
CA ASP A 143 2.33 -0.10 5.15
C ASP A 143 2.19 -0.40 6.65
N LEU A 144 0.95 -0.59 7.12
CA LEU A 144 0.68 -0.94 8.52
C LEU A 144 1.35 -2.27 8.93
N PHE A 145 1.32 -3.27 8.06
CA PHE A 145 1.98 -4.56 8.30
C PHE A 145 3.51 -4.41 8.41
N THR A 146 4.09 -3.54 7.58
CA THR A 146 5.51 -3.23 7.65
C THR A 146 5.84 -2.52 8.95
N ILE A 147 5.06 -1.52 9.36
CA ILE A 147 5.20 -0.85 10.65
C ILE A 147 5.15 -1.86 11.80
N GLN A 148 4.15 -2.76 11.80
CA GLN A 148 4.03 -3.80 12.84
C GLN A 148 5.30 -4.67 12.93
N LYS A 149 5.80 -5.15 11.78
CA LYS A 149 6.99 -6.01 11.74
C LYS A 149 8.25 -5.30 12.21
N GLU A 150 8.48 -4.08 11.73
CA GLU A 150 9.69 -3.32 12.05
C GLU A 150 9.70 -2.88 13.52
N LEU A 151 8.56 -2.43 14.07
CA LEU A 151 8.44 -2.12 15.49
C LEU A 151 8.57 -3.37 16.37
N GLY A 152 7.93 -4.48 15.97
CA GLY A 152 8.02 -5.74 16.69
C GLY A 152 9.45 -6.28 16.76
N HIS A 153 10.26 -6.09 15.72
CA HIS A 153 11.69 -6.43 15.73
C HIS A 153 12.48 -5.63 16.79
N HIS A 154 12.00 -4.44 17.15
CA HIS A 154 12.56 -3.59 18.19
C HIS A 154 11.84 -3.71 19.54
N GLY A 155 10.91 -4.68 19.70
CA GLY A 155 10.14 -4.88 20.93
C GLY A 155 9.14 -3.75 21.22
N GLN A 156 8.68 -3.07 20.17
CA GLN A 156 7.71 -1.98 20.26
C GLN A 156 6.39 -2.38 19.57
N ASP A 157 5.30 -1.77 20.01
CA ASP A 157 3.98 -1.90 19.41
C ASP A 157 3.60 -0.64 18.62
N ILE A 158 2.58 -0.76 17.76
CA ILE A 158 2.00 0.39 17.05
C ILE A 158 1.35 1.37 18.03
N SER A 159 0.74 0.87 19.10
CA SER A 159 0.18 1.76 20.13
C SER A 159 1.30 2.48 20.86
N GLY A 160 1.19 3.80 20.98
CA GLY A 160 2.22 4.65 21.59
C GLY A 160 3.38 5.03 20.65
N MET A 161 3.42 4.52 19.42
CA MET A 161 4.49 4.86 18.47
C MET A 161 4.42 6.32 18.02
N HIS A 162 5.53 6.84 17.53
CA HIS A 162 5.64 8.12 16.85
C HIS A 162 5.93 7.93 15.36
N ILE A 163 5.02 8.39 14.50
CA ILE A 163 5.20 8.44 13.05
C ILE A 163 5.36 9.89 12.56
N ALA A 164 6.41 10.14 11.78
CA ALA A 164 6.60 11.36 11.01
C ALA A 164 6.23 11.10 9.54
N MET A 165 5.26 11.83 9.01
CA MET A 165 4.83 11.76 7.60
C MET A 165 5.32 13.01 6.86
N VAL A 166 6.02 12.82 5.73
CA VAL A 166 6.74 13.92 5.06
C VAL A 166 6.41 13.98 3.57
N GLY A 167 6.20 15.19 3.04
CA GLY A 167 6.10 15.46 1.60
C GLY A 167 4.73 15.99 1.17
N ASP A 168 4.14 15.39 0.14
CA ASP A 168 2.81 15.75 -0.37
C ASP A 168 1.71 15.04 0.43
N LEU A 169 1.32 15.66 1.55
CA LEU A 169 0.28 15.13 2.43
C LEU A 169 -1.12 15.46 1.92
N LYS A 170 -1.27 16.47 1.06
CA LYS A 170 -2.56 16.87 0.48
C LYS A 170 -3.10 15.87 -0.52
N HIS A 171 -2.26 15.41 -1.46
CA HIS A 171 -2.68 14.50 -2.53
C HIS A 171 -2.32 13.04 -2.25
N GLY A 172 -1.55 12.78 -1.19
CA GLY A 172 -1.08 11.46 -0.82
C GLY A 172 -2.18 10.52 -0.30
N ARG A 173 -2.96 9.90 -1.20
CA ARG A 173 -4.00 8.92 -0.82
C ARG A 173 -3.51 7.79 0.08
N THR A 174 -2.22 7.43 -0.02
CA THR A 174 -1.60 6.40 0.82
C THR A 174 -1.44 6.89 2.25
N VAL A 175 -1.03 8.15 2.48
CA VAL A 175 -0.93 8.71 3.83
C VAL A 175 -2.31 8.92 4.46
N HIS A 176 -3.33 9.28 3.67
CA HIS A 176 -4.71 9.38 4.17
C HIS A 176 -5.22 8.02 4.64
N SER A 177 -5.07 7.00 3.79
CA SER A 177 -5.53 5.64 4.08
C SER A 177 -4.76 5.02 5.27
N LEU A 178 -3.45 5.25 5.35
CA LEU A 178 -2.62 4.80 6.47
C LEU A 178 -3.01 5.52 7.78
N SER A 179 -3.22 6.84 7.74
CA SER A 179 -3.62 7.62 8.93
C SER A 179 -4.92 7.08 9.52
N ARG A 180 -5.92 6.77 8.68
CA ARG A 180 -7.19 6.17 9.12
C ARG A 180 -7.01 4.79 9.77
N LEU A 181 -6.12 3.95 9.26
CA LEU A 181 -5.81 2.68 9.90
C LEU A 181 -5.11 2.87 11.25
N LEU A 182 -4.23 3.86 11.35
CA LEU A 182 -3.53 4.20 12.59
C LEU A 182 -4.49 4.74 13.67
N CYS A 183 -5.59 5.40 13.28
CA CYS A 183 -6.66 5.83 14.19
C CYS A 183 -7.34 4.67 14.94
N MET A 184 -7.10 3.41 14.56
CA MET A 184 -7.62 2.24 15.28
C MET A 184 -6.75 1.83 16.48
N TYR A 185 -5.55 2.40 16.61
CA TYR A 185 -4.60 2.13 17.69
C TYR A 185 -4.69 3.21 18.77
N LYS A 186 -3.91 3.08 19.84
CA LYS A 186 -3.93 4.03 20.97
C LYS A 186 -2.66 4.85 21.02
N ASP A 187 -2.79 6.10 21.46
CA ASP A 187 -1.67 6.97 21.84
C ASP A 187 -0.58 7.17 20.75
N VAL A 188 -0.94 6.99 19.48
CA VAL A 188 -0.05 7.29 18.35
C VAL A 188 0.23 8.78 18.29
N LYS A 189 1.50 9.14 18.05
CA LYS A 189 1.94 10.52 17.82
C LYS A 189 2.20 10.72 16.34
N PHE A 190 1.65 11.78 15.78
CA PHE A 190 1.83 12.16 14.38
C PHE A 190 2.65 13.44 14.29
N THR A 191 3.70 13.43 13.49
CA THR A 191 4.35 14.64 13.01
C THR A 191 4.12 14.76 11.51
N LEU A 192 3.36 15.77 11.11
CA LEU A 192 2.97 16.01 9.71
C LEU A 192 3.87 17.13 9.17
N ILE A 193 4.78 16.76 8.25
CA ILE A 193 5.82 17.64 7.72
C ILE A 193 5.56 17.91 6.23
N SER A 194 5.15 19.13 5.91
CA SER A 194 4.83 19.50 4.53
C SER A 194 4.86 21.02 4.33
N PRO A 195 5.04 21.52 3.09
CA PRO A 195 4.69 22.90 2.77
C PRO A 195 3.21 23.15 3.07
N THR A 196 2.87 24.40 3.40
CA THR A 196 1.47 24.82 3.65
C THR A 196 0.52 24.40 2.53
N ASP A 197 0.92 24.55 1.27
CA ASP A 197 0.08 24.23 0.11
C ASP A 197 -0.17 22.73 -0.08
N LEU A 198 0.65 21.87 0.54
CA LEU A 198 0.56 20.42 0.50
C LEU A 198 0.25 19.81 1.88
N ALA A 199 -0.29 20.63 2.79
CA ALA A 199 -0.69 20.20 4.12
C ALA A 199 -1.73 19.07 4.10
N MET A 200 -1.69 18.26 5.15
CA MET A 200 -2.69 17.21 5.36
C MET A 200 -4.10 17.82 5.37
N PRO A 201 -5.08 17.25 4.65
CA PRO A 201 -6.44 17.77 4.64
C PRO A 201 -7.09 17.76 6.03
N ASP A 202 -7.91 18.78 6.32
CA ASP A 202 -8.58 18.96 7.62
C ASP A 202 -9.40 17.74 8.06
N TYR A 203 -10.01 17.02 7.12
CA TYR A 203 -10.78 15.82 7.44
C TYR A 203 -9.90 14.70 8.00
N VAL A 204 -8.65 14.55 7.53
CA VAL A 204 -7.71 13.54 8.05
C VAL A 204 -7.18 13.97 9.41
N ILE A 205 -6.88 15.27 9.58
CA ILE A 205 -6.47 15.83 10.86
C ILE A 205 -7.58 15.59 11.90
N SER A 206 -8.82 15.88 11.54
CA SER A 206 -9.99 15.65 12.39
C SER A 206 -10.15 14.17 12.75
N ASP A 207 -9.97 13.25 11.80
CA ASP A 207 -10.00 11.80 12.06
C ASP A 207 -8.94 11.38 13.10
N ILE A 208 -7.74 11.97 13.04
CA ILE A 208 -6.63 11.69 13.97
C ILE A 208 -6.93 12.29 15.36
N GLU A 209 -7.37 13.54 15.44
CA GLU A 209 -7.70 14.21 16.70
C GLU A 209 -8.87 13.54 17.42
N ASN A 210 -9.93 13.18 16.68
CA ASN A 210 -11.11 12.51 17.22
C ASN A 210 -10.79 11.10 17.77
N ALA A 211 -9.74 10.45 17.25
CA ALA A 211 -9.23 9.19 17.78
C ALA A 211 -8.37 9.36 19.06
N GLY A 212 -8.12 10.60 19.49
CA GLY A 212 -7.38 10.91 20.72
C GLY A 212 -5.85 10.92 20.56
N HIS A 213 -5.36 11.04 19.33
CA HIS A 213 -3.93 11.07 19.03
C HIS A 213 -3.30 12.45 19.19
N GLN A 214 -1.97 12.47 19.33
CA GLN A 214 -1.20 13.72 19.37
C GLN A 214 -0.77 14.10 17.96
N ILE A 215 -0.93 15.37 17.58
CA ILE A 215 -0.54 15.86 16.26
C ILE A 215 0.38 17.08 16.41
N THR A 216 1.48 17.03 15.68
CA THR A 216 2.37 18.18 15.45
C THR A 216 2.41 18.45 13.95
N ILE A 217 2.04 19.66 13.53
CA ILE A 217 2.10 20.10 12.12
C ILE A 217 3.25 21.09 11.97
N THR A 218 4.11 20.88 10.97
CA THR A 218 5.27 21.74 10.72
C THR A 218 5.68 21.71 9.25
N ASP A 219 6.42 22.72 8.81
CA ASP A 219 7.08 22.75 7.50
C ASP A 219 8.59 22.47 7.60
N GLN A 220 9.11 22.19 8.80
CA GLN A 220 10.53 21.96 9.07
C GLN A 220 10.82 20.47 9.25
N LEU A 221 11.69 19.93 8.40
CA LEU A 221 12.18 18.55 8.55
C LEU A 221 13.14 18.42 9.74
N GLU A 222 14.14 19.30 9.80
CA GLU A 222 15.20 19.25 10.81
C GLU A 222 14.63 19.59 12.21
N GLY A 223 15.05 18.82 13.22
CA GLY A 223 14.62 19.02 14.61
C GLY A 223 13.28 18.36 14.99
N ASN A 224 12.50 17.89 14.02
CA ASN A 224 11.18 17.28 14.25
C ASN A 224 11.18 15.74 14.15
N LEU A 225 12.33 15.12 13.88
CA LEU A 225 12.46 13.67 13.65
C LEU A 225 13.03 12.89 14.85
N HIS A 226 13.52 13.56 15.90
CA HIS A 226 14.36 12.95 16.94
C HIS A 226 13.69 11.83 17.75
N GLN A 227 12.36 11.82 17.79
CA GLN A 227 11.58 10.83 18.54
C GLN A 227 10.84 9.83 17.64
N ALA A 228 10.83 10.05 16.32
CA ALA A 228 10.04 9.26 15.38
C ALA A 228 10.53 7.81 15.31
N ASP A 229 9.64 6.85 15.60
CA ASP A 229 9.85 5.43 15.33
C ASP A 229 9.80 5.15 13.82
N ILE A 230 8.85 5.78 13.14
CA ILE A 230 8.62 5.62 11.69
C ILE A 230 8.77 6.97 11.00
N LEU A 231 9.56 7.00 9.93
CA LEU A 231 9.64 8.11 8.99
C LEU A 231 9.04 7.68 7.65
N TYR A 232 7.83 8.12 7.36
CA TYR A 232 7.09 7.79 6.15
C TYR A 232 7.18 8.95 5.14
N LEU A 233 8.00 8.75 4.11
CA LEU A 233 8.23 9.73 3.06
C LEU A 233 7.25 9.55 1.90
N THR A 234 6.86 10.65 1.28
CA THR A 234 6.03 10.66 0.07
C THR A 234 6.68 11.49 -1.04
N ARG A 235 6.48 11.05 -2.28
CA ARG A 235 6.87 11.83 -3.46
C ARG A 235 5.94 13.01 -3.67
N ILE A 236 6.45 14.06 -4.30
CA ILE A 236 5.61 15.11 -4.87
C ILE A 236 4.86 14.54 -6.08
N GLN A 237 3.53 14.69 -6.10
CA GLN A 237 2.70 14.23 -7.22
C GLN A 237 2.63 15.31 -8.31
N GLU A 238 3.68 15.44 -9.12
CA GLU A 238 3.80 16.46 -10.17
C GLU A 238 2.58 16.49 -11.10
N GLU A 239 1.98 15.33 -11.36
CA GLU A 239 0.77 15.20 -12.19
C GLU A 239 -0.50 15.82 -11.59
N ARG A 240 -0.46 16.26 -10.33
CA ARG A 240 -1.58 16.95 -9.63
C ARG A 240 -1.43 18.46 -9.62
N PHE A 241 -0.32 19.00 -10.11
CA PHE A 241 -0.10 20.44 -10.20
C PHE A 241 -0.62 21.00 -11.53
N PRO A 242 -1.17 22.23 -11.54
CA PRO A 242 -1.57 22.93 -12.77
C PRO A 242 -0.44 23.09 -13.79
N SER A 243 0.81 23.20 -13.33
CA SER A 243 1.99 23.30 -14.18
C SER A 243 3.22 22.70 -13.53
N GLN A 244 4.22 22.38 -14.36
CA GLN A 244 5.51 21.87 -13.89
C GLN A 244 6.23 22.89 -13.00
N ASP A 245 6.16 24.18 -13.33
CA ASP A 245 6.81 25.26 -12.57
C ASP A 245 6.27 25.35 -11.12
N GLU A 246 5.00 25.02 -10.90
CA GLU A 246 4.43 24.96 -9.56
C GLU A 246 4.90 23.73 -8.77
N ALA A 247 5.00 22.57 -9.42
CA ALA A 247 5.56 21.38 -8.80
C ALA A 247 7.05 21.58 -8.42
N ASP A 248 7.80 22.28 -9.26
CA ASP A 248 9.24 22.51 -9.09
C ASP A 248 9.57 23.35 -7.85
N LYS A 249 8.63 24.17 -7.36
CA LYS A 249 8.76 24.91 -6.10
C LYS A 249 8.91 24.01 -4.86
N TYR A 250 8.55 22.72 -4.99
CA TYR A 250 8.54 21.76 -3.90
C TYR A 250 9.62 20.68 -4.03
N ARG A 251 10.24 20.56 -5.21
CA ARG A 251 11.30 19.59 -5.49
C ARG A 251 12.48 19.75 -4.52
N GLY A 252 12.95 18.64 -3.96
CA GLY A 252 14.12 18.60 -3.08
C GLY A 252 13.96 19.25 -1.70
N LYS A 253 12.83 19.90 -1.38
CA LYS A 253 12.62 20.57 -0.08
C LYS A 253 12.69 19.62 1.12
N PHE A 254 12.21 18.39 0.94
CA PHE A 254 12.18 17.37 1.99
C PHE A 254 13.02 16.15 1.63
N ARG A 255 14.23 16.39 1.11
CA ARG A 255 15.19 15.31 0.82
C ARG A 255 15.71 14.71 2.12
N LEU A 256 15.56 13.40 2.27
CA LEU A 256 16.24 12.63 3.30
C LEU A 256 17.53 12.01 2.74
N ASN A 257 18.64 12.23 3.43
CA ASN A 257 19.94 11.61 3.17
C ASN A 257 20.55 11.08 4.48
N HIS A 258 21.70 10.41 4.39
CA HIS A 258 22.38 9.82 5.55
C HIS A 258 22.74 10.88 6.62
N SER A 259 23.13 12.09 6.21
CA SER A 259 23.51 13.18 7.13
C SER A 259 22.32 13.66 7.97
N ILE A 260 21.19 13.95 7.31
CA ILE A 260 19.94 14.37 7.96
C ILE A 260 19.44 13.26 8.89
N TYR A 261 19.43 12.02 8.42
CA TYR A 261 19.03 10.87 9.24
C TYR A 261 19.88 10.75 10.50
N THR A 262 21.22 10.75 10.36
CA THR A 262 22.13 10.57 11.50
C THR A 262 22.01 11.71 12.52
N LYS A 263 21.76 12.93 12.05
CA LYS A 263 21.67 14.12 12.91
C LYS A 263 20.30 14.27 13.58
N HIS A 264 19.22 13.89 12.89
CA HIS A 264 17.86 14.22 13.30
C HIS A 264 16.98 13.03 13.66
N CYS A 265 17.32 11.81 13.26
CA CYS A 265 16.57 10.61 13.62
C CYS A 265 17.27 9.86 14.76
N LYS A 266 16.52 9.03 15.49
CA LYS A 266 17.12 8.02 16.36
C LYS A 266 17.68 6.87 15.52
N SER A 267 18.63 6.12 16.08
CA SER A 267 19.35 5.06 15.36
C SER A 267 18.45 3.96 14.79
N ASN A 268 17.28 3.75 15.38
CA ASN A 268 16.29 2.75 14.96
C ASN A 268 15.05 3.36 14.28
N THR A 269 15.07 4.63 13.85
CA THR A 269 13.95 5.19 13.06
C THR A 269 13.86 4.46 11.73
N VAL A 270 12.75 3.79 11.47
CA VAL A 270 12.51 3.04 10.24
C VAL A 270 12.08 4.00 9.14
N ILE A 271 12.72 3.95 7.98
CA ILE A 271 12.42 4.78 6.82
C ILE A 271 11.54 3.98 5.86
N MET A 272 10.34 4.50 5.59
CA MET A 272 9.35 3.92 4.68
C MET A 272 9.01 4.90 3.55
N HIS A 273 8.61 4.35 2.40
CA HIS A 273 8.19 5.12 1.23
C HIS A 273 7.34 4.22 0.32
N PRO A 274 6.12 4.62 -0.08
CA PRO A 274 5.20 3.77 -0.86
C PRO A 274 5.68 3.46 -2.28
N LEU A 275 6.70 4.20 -2.74
CA LEU A 275 7.33 4.13 -4.06
C LEU A 275 6.37 4.58 -5.20
N PRO A 276 6.89 5.14 -6.31
CA PRO A 276 8.30 5.24 -6.68
C PRO A 276 8.93 6.40 -5.95
N ARG A 277 10.18 6.24 -5.50
CA ARG A 277 10.97 7.41 -5.14
C ARG A 277 11.46 8.09 -6.42
N ASP A 278 11.53 9.41 -6.42
CA ASP A 278 12.08 10.14 -7.57
C ASP A 278 13.61 10.11 -7.57
N SER A 279 14.21 9.28 -8.41
CA SER A 279 15.68 9.20 -8.50
C SER A 279 16.33 10.38 -9.24
N ARG A 280 15.56 11.33 -9.77
CA ARG A 280 16.11 12.52 -10.44
C ARG A 280 16.76 13.41 -9.37
N ALA A 281 18.02 13.81 -9.59
CA ALA A 281 18.84 14.52 -8.60
C ALA A 281 18.19 15.77 -8.00
N GLN A 282 17.32 16.43 -8.77
CA GLN A 282 16.59 17.63 -8.40
C GLN A 282 15.34 17.39 -7.54
N ALA A 283 14.74 16.19 -7.57
CA ALA A 283 13.53 15.86 -6.81
C ALA A 283 13.86 15.02 -5.57
N ASN A 284 14.59 13.91 -5.79
CA ASN A 284 15.25 13.03 -4.82
C ASN A 284 14.82 13.20 -3.35
N GLU A 285 13.57 12.86 -3.05
CA GLU A 285 13.02 12.90 -1.69
C GLU A 285 13.70 11.89 -0.76
N LEU A 286 14.29 10.83 -1.33
CA LEU A 286 15.01 9.79 -0.60
C LEU A 286 16.30 9.41 -1.33
N ASP A 287 17.42 9.79 -0.75
CA ASP A 287 18.73 9.67 -1.37
C ASP A 287 19.24 8.22 -1.46
N ASN A 288 20.13 7.98 -2.42
CA ASN A 288 20.72 6.67 -2.68
C ASN A 288 21.78 6.28 -1.65
N ASP A 289 22.33 7.24 -0.90
CA ASP A 289 23.30 6.97 0.18
C ASP A 289 22.69 6.16 1.33
N LEU A 290 21.35 6.15 1.45
CA LEU A 290 20.59 5.35 2.40
C LEU A 290 20.30 3.92 1.91
N ASN A 291 20.62 3.55 0.67
CA ASN A 291 20.24 2.24 0.10
C ASN A 291 20.75 1.03 0.89
N SER A 292 21.90 1.15 1.54
CA SER A 292 22.47 0.13 2.41
C SER A 292 22.19 0.36 3.90
N HIS A 293 21.44 1.40 4.24
CA HIS A 293 21.13 1.72 5.62
C HIS A 293 20.13 0.69 6.18
N PRO A 294 20.40 0.06 7.34
CA PRO A 294 19.56 -1.03 7.86
C PRO A 294 18.11 -0.59 8.12
N SER A 295 17.93 0.65 8.57
CA SER A 295 16.61 1.22 8.83
C SER A 295 15.83 1.57 7.56
N LEU A 296 16.42 1.46 6.37
CA LEU A 296 15.69 1.64 5.11
C LEU A 296 14.82 0.41 4.81
N ALA A 297 13.51 0.54 5.03
CA ALA A 297 12.55 -0.55 4.90
C ALA A 297 11.81 -0.58 3.56
N ILE A 298 12.09 0.33 2.62
CA ILE A 298 11.29 0.50 1.37
C ILE A 298 11.17 -0.79 0.52
N PHE A 299 12.19 -1.64 0.52
CA PHE A 299 12.16 -2.92 -0.21
C PHE A 299 11.42 -3.99 0.58
N ARG A 300 11.67 -4.10 1.89
CA ARG A 300 10.90 -4.97 2.79
C ARG A 300 9.41 -4.62 2.76
N GLN A 301 9.08 -3.32 2.69
CA GLN A 301 7.73 -2.79 2.50
C GLN A 301 7.12 -3.28 1.17
N ALA A 302 7.87 -3.20 0.07
CA ALA A 302 7.40 -3.70 -1.22
C ALA A 302 7.15 -5.22 -1.20
N ASP A 303 8.02 -5.99 -0.55
CA ASP A 303 7.91 -7.44 -0.40
C ASP A 303 6.70 -7.82 0.48
N ASN A 304 6.47 -7.08 1.57
CA ASN A 304 5.28 -7.19 2.42
C ASN A 304 3.98 -6.94 1.62
N GLY A 305 4.04 -6.13 0.56
CA GLY A 305 2.93 -5.96 -0.37
C GLY A 305 2.48 -7.24 -1.06
N LEU A 306 3.41 -8.15 -1.34
CA LEU A 306 3.07 -9.47 -1.90
C LEU A 306 2.31 -10.32 -0.87
N LEU A 307 2.79 -10.36 0.37
CA LEU A 307 2.18 -11.12 1.47
C LEU A 307 0.74 -10.69 1.74
N ILE A 308 0.52 -9.38 1.87
CA ILE A 308 -0.82 -8.83 2.12
C ILE A 308 -1.78 -9.16 0.99
N ARG A 309 -1.34 -9.07 -0.26
CA ARG A 309 -2.21 -9.37 -1.40
C ARG A 309 -2.53 -10.85 -1.53
N MET A 310 -1.56 -11.73 -1.25
CA MET A 310 -1.82 -13.17 -1.16
C MET A 310 -2.85 -13.46 -0.07
N ALA A 311 -2.71 -12.85 1.12
CA ALA A 311 -3.67 -12.98 2.20
C ALA A 311 -5.07 -12.49 1.83
N LEU A 312 -5.17 -11.32 1.21
CA LEU A 312 -6.46 -10.78 0.76
C LEU A 312 -7.13 -11.69 -0.27
N PHE A 313 -6.39 -12.24 -1.24
CA PHE A 313 -6.96 -13.21 -2.18
C PHE A 313 -7.42 -14.48 -1.48
N ALA A 314 -6.59 -15.05 -0.60
CA ALA A 314 -6.91 -16.28 0.11
C ALA A 314 -8.18 -16.11 0.97
N LEU A 315 -8.25 -15.04 1.77
CA LEU A 315 -9.40 -14.71 2.60
C LEU A 315 -10.67 -14.42 1.78
N THR A 316 -10.53 -13.65 0.70
CA THR A 316 -11.67 -13.25 -0.15
C THR A 316 -12.27 -14.45 -0.88
N LEU A 317 -11.43 -15.42 -1.26
CA LEU A 317 -11.85 -16.65 -1.94
C LEU A 317 -12.13 -17.82 -0.97
N GLY A 318 -11.91 -17.63 0.34
CA GLY A 318 -12.21 -18.63 1.37
C GLY A 318 -11.28 -19.85 1.34
N VAL A 319 -10.01 -19.65 0.97
CA VAL A 319 -9.02 -20.72 0.80
C VAL A 319 -7.82 -20.60 1.75
N GLU A 320 -7.83 -19.63 2.67
CA GLU A 320 -6.73 -19.38 3.61
C GLU A 320 -6.37 -20.61 4.46
N ASN A 321 -7.37 -21.42 4.82
CA ASN A 321 -7.19 -22.64 5.61
C ASN A 321 -6.85 -23.89 4.76
N GLN A 322 -6.72 -23.74 3.44
CA GLN A 322 -6.50 -24.86 2.51
C GLN A 322 -5.09 -24.89 1.91
N LEU A 323 -4.26 -23.87 2.16
CA LEU A 323 -2.94 -23.71 1.51
C LEU A 323 -2.07 -24.98 1.56
N GLN A 324 -1.98 -25.59 2.74
CA GLN A 324 -1.14 -26.77 3.00
C GLN A 324 -1.64 -28.02 2.26
N GLN A 325 -2.96 -28.17 2.13
CA GLN A 325 -3.56 -29.32 1.44
C GLN A 325 -3.18 -29.36 -0.05
N TYR A 326 -2.92 -28.20 -0.65
CA TYR A 326 -2.55 -28.04 -2.05
C TYR A 326 -1.06 -27.72 -2.25
N GLU A 327 -0.23 -27.96 -1.23
CA GLU A 327 1.23 -27.82 -1.34
C GLU A 327 1.80 -28.80 -2.37
N CYS A 328 2.77 -28.31 -3.15
CA CYS A 328 3.50 -29.14 -4.11
C CYS A 328 4.99 -28.74 -4.15
N PRO A 329 5.88 -29.63 -4.60
CA PRO A 329 7.31 -29.38 -4.57
C PRO A 329 7.72 -28.16 -5.40
N VAL A 330 8.67 -27.38 -4.90
CA VAL A 330 9.39 -26.37 -5.69
C VAL A 330 10.49 -27.10 -6.46
N ASN A 331 10.29 -27.29 -7.77
CA ASN A 331 11.16 -28.10 -8.63
C ASN A 331 12.10 -27.26 -9.51
N TRP A 332 12.22 -25.97 -9.24
CA TRP A 332 13.18 -25.07 -9.86
C TRP A 332 14.02 -24.40 -8.79
N TYR A 333 15.12 -23.79 -9.21
CA TYR A 333 16.02 -23.08 -8.33
C TYR A 333 15.94 -21.57 -8.57
N SER A 334 15.72 -20.81 -7.50
CA SER A 334 15.84 -19.35 -7.51
C SER A 334 16.67 -18.88 -6.31
N ARG A 335 17.99 -19.04 -6.33
CA ARG A 335 18.83 -18.29 -5.37
C ARG A 335 19.00 -16.84 -5.84
N LYS A 336 18.75 -15.93 -4.91
CA LYS A 336 19.82 -15.16 -4.26
C LYS A 336 19.55 -15.19 -2.75
N ALA A 337 20.24 -16.08 -2.04
CA ALA A 337 20.36 -15.99 -0.60
C ALA A 337 21.20 -14.74 -0.28
N ASP A 338 20.87 -14.08 0.83
CA ASP A 338 21.62 -12.97 1.44
C ASP A 338 21.44 -11.57 0.81
N LYS A 339 20.21 -11.02 0.79
CA LYS A 339 19.99 -9.56 0.83
C LYS A 339 18.77 -9.19 1.66
#